data_AF-A0A527XC61-F1
#
_entry.id   AF-A0A527XC61-F1
#
_cell.length_a   1.000
_cell.length_b   1.000
_cell.length_c   1.000
_cell.angle_alpha   90.00
_cell.angle_beta   90.00
_cell.angle_gamma   90.00
#
_symmetry.space_group_name_H-M   'P 1'
#
loop_
_entity.id
_entity.type
_entity.pdbx_description
1 polymer ?
#
loop_
_entity_poly.entity_id
_entity_poly.type
_entity_poly.pdbx_seq_one_letter_code
_entity_poly.pdbx_strand_id
1 'polypeptide(L)' 'SKFRMRSSLILCRLSRIATVITDDGIEDREAKMLETAGVALIVARKQSSDKEESSLQA' A
#
# COMPACT_ATOMS: atom_id res chain seq x y z
N SER A 1 8.26 2.02 -6.57
CA SER A 1 6.95 1.57 -6.09
C SER A 1 7.05 0.10 -5.66
N LYS A 2 6.28 -0.36 -4.67
CA LYS A 2 6.42 -1.66 -3.98
C LYS A 2 6.57 -2.89 -4.91
N PHE A 3 6.06 -2.82 -6.14
CA PHE A 3 6.20 -3.88 -7.14
C PHE A 3 7.56 -3.94 -7.85
N ARG A 4 8.40 -2.92 -7.69
CA ARG A 4 9.69 -2.78 -8.37
C ARG A 4 10.84 -3.43 -7.58
N MET A 5 10.64 -3.70 -6.29
CA MET A 5 11.66 -4.26 -5.40
C MET A 5 11.37 -5.74 -5.15
N ARG A 6 12.27 -6.62 -5.61
CA ARG A 6 12.16 -8.07 -5.42
C ARG A 6 12.60 -8.50 -4.02
N SER A 7 11.89 -8.07 -2.97
CA SER A 7 11.80 -8.94 -1.79
C SER A 7 11.03 -10.21 -2.18
N SER A 8 11.19 -11.31 -1.44
CA SER A 8 10.63 -12.64 -1.77
C SER A 8 9.20 -12.55 -2.32
N LEU A 9 9.08 -12.56 -3.65
CA LEU A 9 7.83 -12.32 -4.35
C LEU A 9 6.99 -13.58 -4.22
N ILE A 10 6.05 -13.57 -3.28
CA ILE A 10 4.97 -14.56 -3.25
C ILE A 10 4.04 -14.22 -4.41
N LEU A 11 4.15 -14.98 -5.50
CA LEU A 11 3.22 -14.87 -6.62
C LEU A 11 1.87 -15.45 -6.19
N CYS A 12 0.90 -14.59 -5.94
CA CYS A 12 -0.48 -14.95 -5.63
C CYS A 12 -1.39 -14.55 -6.79
N ARG A 13 -2.32 -15.42 -7.18
CA ARG A 13 -3.35 -15.07 -8.17
C ARG A 13 -4.31 -14.06 -7.56
N LEU A 14 -4.65 -13.00 -8.31
CA LEU A 14 -5.64 -12.00 -7.89
C LEU A 14 -6.98 -12.62 -7.48
N SER A 15 -7.35 -13.74 -8.10
CA SER A 15 -8.57 -14.50 -7.77
C SER A 15 -8.62 -15.06 -6.34
N ARG A 16 -7.55 -14.95 -5.57
CA ARG A 16 -7.44 -15.50 -4.20
C ARG A 16 -7.42 -14.42 -3.12
N ILE A 17 -7.41 -13.15 -3.50
CA ILE A 17 -7.35 -12.03 -2.55
C ILE A 17 -8.64 -11.22 -2.62
N ALA A 18 -9.08 -10.71 -1.48
CA ALA A 18 -10.30 -9.91 -1.38
C ALA A 18 -10.00 -8.41 -1.34
N THR A 19 -8.93 -8.02 -0.65
CA THR A 19 -8.58 -6.61 -0.40
C THR A 19 -7.07 -6.42 -0.50
N VAL A 20 -6.65 -5.32 -1.13
CA VAL A 20 -5.28 -4.82 -1.14
C VAL A 20 -5.23 -3.52 -0.36
N ILE A 21 -4.30 -3.45 0.60
CA ILE A 21 -3.99 -2.23 1.35
C ILE A 21 -2.59 -1.80 0.93
N THR A 22 -2.46 -0.57 0.42
CA THR A 22 -1.19 -0.02 -0.05
C THR A 22 -1.02 1.44 0.36
N ASP A 23 0.16 2.00 0.12
CA ASP A 23 0.40 3.44 0.22
C ASP A 23 -0.04 4.17 -1.06
N ASP A 24 0.17 5.48 -1.11
CA ASP A 24 -0.15 6.38 -2.21
C ASP A 24 0.68 6.17 -3.48
N GLY A 25 1.60 5.19 -3.50
CA GLY A 25 2.47 4.90 -4.64
C GLY A 25 1.93 3.89 -5.66
N ILE A 26 0.63 3.58 -5.64
CA ILE A 26 -0.03 2.72 -6.64
C ILE A 26 -0.40 3.55 -7.88
N GLU A 27 -0.14 3.04 -9.08
CA GLU A 27 -0.48 3.74 -10.33
C GLU A 27 -1.90 3.36 -10.78
N ASP A 28 -2.53 4.25 -11.57
CA ASP A 28 -3.92 4.08 -12.05
C ASP A 28 -4.12 2.76 -12.79
N ARG A 29 -3.08 2.28 -13.49
CA ARG A 29 -3.10 0.99 -14.19
C ARG A 29 -3.30 -0.16 -13.22
N GLU A 30 -2.55 -0.19 -12.11
CA GLU A 30 -2.67 -1.25 -11.11
C GLU A 30 -3.99 -1.14 -10.35
N ALA A 31 -4.43 0.08 -10.03
CA ALA A 31 -5.73 0.28 -9.39
C ALA A 31 -6.87 -0.29 -10.26
N LYS A 32 -6.85 -0.02 -11.57
CA LYS A 32 -7.83 -0.56 -12.52
C LYS A 32 -7.75 -2.07 -12.66
N MET A 33 -6.56 -2.66 -12.57
CA MET A 33 -6.38 -4.12 -12.56
C MET A 33 -7.06 -4.75 -11.34
N LEU A 34 -6.90 -4.15 -10.14
CA LEU A 34 -7.53 -4.63 -8.91
C LEU A 34 -9.05 -4.48 -8.97
N GLU A 35 -9.55 -3.35 -9.45
CA GLU A 35 -10.98 -3.10 -9.66
C GLU A 35 -11.59 -4.13 -10.62
N THR A 36 -10.96 -4.37 -11.76
CA THR A 36 -11.42 -5.35 -12.76
C THR A 36 -11.44 -6.77 -12.19
N ALA A 37 -10.52 -7.08 -11.27
CA ALA A 37 -10.46 -8.37 -10.58
C ALA A 37 -11.45 -8.49 -9.40
N GLY A 38 -12.25 -7.45 -9.11
CA GLY A 38 -13.18 -7.43 -7.98
C GLY A 38 -12.50 -7.33 -6.61
N VAL A 39 -11.25 -6.85 -6.58
CA VAL A 39 -10.45 -6.72 -5.36
C VAL A 39 -10.63 -5.32 -4.80
N ALA A 40 -11.00 -5.21 -3.53
CA ALA A 40 -11.11 -3.92 -2.87
C ALA A 40 -9.72 -3.28 -2.70
N LEU A 41 -9.61 -1.99 -2.98
CA LEU A 41 -8.37 -1.22 -2.81
C LEU A 41 -8.53 -0.19 -1.70
N ILE A 42 -7.64 -0.23 -0.72
CA ILE A 42 -7.55 0.75 0.37
C ILE A 42 -6.18 1.42 0.30
N VAL A 43 -6.17 2.74 0.15
CA VAL A 43 -4.95 3.56 0.18
C VAL A 43 -4.78 4.14 1.58
N ALA A 44 -3.80 3.62 2.32
CA ALA A 44 -3.43 4.12 3.64
C ALA A 44 -2.47 5.30 3.51
N ARG A 45 -2.91 6.49 3.91
CA ARG A 45 -2.05 7.67 4.00
C ARG A 45 -1.28 7.64 5.32
N LYS A 46 0.03 7.92 5.28
CA LYS A 46 0.77 8.21 6.52
C LYS A 46 0.14 9.44 7.18
N GLN A 47 -0.16 9.34 8.47
CA GLN A 47 -0.45 10.54 9.26
C GLN A 47 0.83 11.38 9.29
N SER A 48 0.74 12.67 8.98
CA SER A 48 1.84 13.60 9.23
C SER A 48 2.09 13.60 10.74
N SER A 49 3.30 13.20 11.14
CA SER A 49 3.73 13.30 12.53
C SER A 49 4.04 14.77 12.84
N ASP A 50 3.01 15.59 12.99
CA ASP A 50 3.16 16.91 13.57
C ASP A 50 3.24 16.76 15.10
N LYS A 51 4.48 16.91 15.61
CA LYS A 51 4.94 16.94 17.02
C LYS A 51 5.19 15.59 17.73
N GLU A 52 6.47 15.25 17.84
CA GLU A 52 7.13 15.02 19.15
C GLU A 52 8.53 15.67 19.16
N GLU A 53 8.57 17.00 19.11
CA GLU A 53 9.61 17.75 19.84
C GLU A 53 9.06 18.03 21.24
N SER A 54 9.21 17.09 22.19
CA SER A 54 9.06 17.39 23.64
C SER A 54 9.52 16.24 24.54
N SER A 55 10.66 15.58 24.26
CA SER A 55 11.23 14.66 25.26
C SER A 55 12.73 14.43 25.12
N LEU A 56 13.54 15.50 25.06
CA LEU A 56 14.95 15.48 25.47
C LEU A 56 15.31 16.85 26.06
N GLN A 57 14.79 17.15 27.25
CA GLN A 57 15.52 17.98 28.21
C GLN A 57 16.00 17.04 29.32
N ALA A 58 17.31 16.81 29.36
CA ALA A 58 18.07 16.31 30.49
C ALA A 58 19.46 16.94 30.44
#